data_AF-A0A924GR51-F1
#
_entry.id   AF-A0A924GR51-F1
#
_cell.length_a   1.000
_cell.length_b   1.000
_cell.length_c   1.000
_cell.angle_alpha   90.00
_cell.angle_beta   90.00
_cell.angle_gamma   90.00
#
_symmetry.space_group_name_H-M   'P 1'
#
loop_
_entity.id
_entity.type
_entity.pdbx_description
1 polymer ?
#
loop_
_entity_poly.entity_id
_entity_poly.type
_entity_poly.pdbx_seq_one_letter_code
_entity_poly.pdbx_strand_id
1 'polypeptide(L)'
;MDMSPTIAIHISAALGTIASGPVALWARRSGAQRPRLHRAFGYAWVTLMLVAATSAIFIRDFHLPNINGFTLIHLLIPVVYSTLVLAFWFLARGNITGHRKTMQGLYVGACLVAGAFTLLPGRFLGNLVLGQWLGLISLTYQPPQRTPMIAQILSNTPLWVWGLLAGLLVLGLSQTRSRGVSMVRIALLPIGLGAFSLYGTVSAFGAAPVVLGSWLAAGALLLLIVTQLPLPSGVRYDAANRQFQLPGSWVPMALIMGIFLTKYVVGVSLVLHPELKLHANFSLAIATLYGVFSGIFAGRALRLVLLALRPAAVPSLPVLNV
;
A
#
# COMPACT_ATOMS: atom_id res chain seq x y z
N MET A 1 23.94 14.22 -1.66
CA MET A 1 23.56 14.11 -0.23
C MET A 1 23.59 12.65 0.13
N ASP A 2 24.51 12.25 1.00
CA ASP A 2 24.45 10.93 1.62
C ASP A 2 23.17 10.84 2.46
N MET A 3 22.52 9.67 2.53
CA MET A 3 21.34 9.49 3.38
C MET A 3 21.77 9.53 4.84
N SER A 4 21.80 10.74 5.40
CA SER A 4 22.00 10.92 6.83
C SER A 4 20.79 10.37 7.60
N PRO A 5 20.98 9.96 8.87
CA PRO A 5 19.85 9.56 9.72
C PRO A 5 18.74 10.61 9.76
N THR A 6 19.09 11.90 9.76
CA THR A 6 18.13 13.01 9.74
C THR A 6 17.28 13.04 8.47
N ILE A 7 17.90 12.84 7.31
CA ILE A 7 17.17 12.77 6.02
C ILE A 7 16.25 11.55 6.00
N ALA A 8 16.73 10.39 6.50
CA ALA A 8 15.92 9.18 6.58
C ALA A 8 14.69 9.36 7.50
N ILE A 9 14.87 10.00 8.67
CA ILE A 9 13.77 10.36 9.58
C ILE A 9 12.78 11.29 8.88
N HIS A 10 13.27 12.34 8.23
CA HIS A 10 12.43 13.32 7.54
C HIS A 10 11.57 12.67 6.44
N ILE A 11 12.19 11.88 5.56
CA ILE A 11 11.49 11.20 4.46
C ILE A 11 10.47 10.21 5.02
N SER A 12 10.83 9.42 6.03
CA SER A 12 9.93 8.46 6.66
C SER A 12 8.71 9.14 7.27
N ALA A 13 8.93 10.26 7.96
CA ALA A 13 7.84 11.07 8.52
C ALA A 13 6.96 11.66 7.42
N ALA A 14 7.56 12.26 6.37
CA ALA A 14 6.83 12.81 5.24
C ALA A 14 5.96 11.75 4.53
N LEU A 15 6.50 10.58 4.22
CA LEU A 15 5.74 9.48 3.63
C LEU A 15 4.62 8.99 4.56
N GLY A 16 4.89 8.90 5.86
CA GLY A 16 3.89 8.56 6.87
C GLY A 16 2.74 9.57 6.92
N THR A 17 3.00 10.87 6.74
CA THR A 17 1.95 11.89 6.68
C THR A 17 1.11 11.80 5.41
N ILE A 18 1.73 11.52 4.26
CA ILE A 18 1.02 11.30 3.01
C ILE A 18 0.07 10.10 3.14
N ALA A 19 0.51 9.02 3.81
CA ALA A 19 -0.28 7.80 4.00
C ALA A 19 -1.40 7.95 5.05
N SER A 20 -1.13 8.62 6.18
CA SER A 20 -2.09 8.73 7.30
C SER A 20 -3.16 9.80 7.09
N GLY A 21 -2.85 10.88 6.36
CA GLY A 21 -3.77 12.01 6.12
C GLY A 21 -5.08 11.62 5.42
N PRO A 22 -5.07 10.86 4.31
CA PRO A 22 -6.28 10.42 3.62
C PRO A 22 -7.19 9.59 4.52
N VAL A 23 -6.62 8.77 5.42
CA VAL A 23 -7.38 7.97 6.37
C VAL A 23 -8.08 8.86 7.40
N ALA A 24 -7.36 9.86 7.94
CA ALA A 24 -7.91 10.83 8.88
C ALA A 24 -9.05 11.67 8.27
N LEU A 25 -8.90 12.08 7.00
CA LEU A 25 -9.90 12.84 6.25
C LEU A 25 -11.12 11.98 5.89
N TRP A 26 -10.89 10.77 5.37
CA TRP A 26 -11.95 9.82 5.04
C TRP A 26 -12.78 9.42 6.26
N ALA A 27 -12.15 9.25 7.43
CA ALA A 27 -12.84 8.91 8.68
C ALA A 27 -13.87 9.96 9.14
N ARG A 28 -13.86 11.17 8.56
CA ARG A 28 -14.84 12.23 8.80
C ARG A 28 -15.74 12.54 7.60
N ARG A 29 -15.68 11.75 6.52
CA ARG A 29 -16.54 11.92 5.35
C ARG A 29 -18.01 11.71 5.73
N SER A 30 -18.87 12.61 5.26
CA SER A 30 -20.32 12.53 5.45
C SER A 30 -20.86 11.23 4.85
N GLY A 31 -21.48 10.38 5.67
CA GLY A 31 -22.02 9.07 5.29
C GLY A 31 -21.69 7.96 6.28
N ALA A 32 -20.48 7.94 6.84
CA ALA A 32 -20.09 6.98 7.89
C ALA A 32 -18.93 7.53 8.74
N GLN A 33 -19.25 8.35 9.74
CA GLN A 33 -18.24 8.96 10.60
C GLN A 33 -17.60 7.92 11.53
N ARG A 34 -16.26 7.96 11.62
CA ARG A 34 -15.45 7.05 12.43
C ARG A 34 -14.56 7.86 13.38
N PRO A 35 -15.12 8.40 14.47
CA PRO A 35 -14.43 9.37 15.32
C PRO A 35 -13.15 8.81 15.97
N ARG A 36 -13.14 7.54 16.36
CA ARG A 36 -11.93 6.88 16.92
C ARG A 36 -10.80 6.83 15.90
N LEU A 37 -11.09 6.45 14.65
CA LEU A 37 -10.09 6.40 13.58
C LEU A 37 -9.60 7.79 13.19
N HIS A 38 -10.49 8.77 13.11
CA HIS A 38 -10.10 10.14 12.84
C HIS A 38 -9.11 10.66 13.90
N ARG A 39 -9.37 10.42 15.19
CA ARG A 39 -8.45 10.84 16.27
C ARG A 39 -7.12 10.09 16.21
N ALA A 40 -7.15 8.77 16.06
CA ALA A 40 -5.93 7.96 15.99
C ALA A 40 -5.02 8.37 14.82
N PHE A 41 -5.57 8.43 13.61
CA PHE A 41 -4.82 8.85 12.43
C PHE A 41 -4.53 10.36 12.42
N GLY A 42 -5.37 11.18 13.05
CA GLY A 42 -5.13 12.61 13.26
C GLY A 42 -3.92 12.86 14.15
N TYR A 43 -3.83 12.18 15.30
CA TYR A 43 -2.65 12.27 16.17
C TYR A 43 -1.41 11.73 15.49
N ALA A 44 -1.48 10.57 14.83
CA ALA A 44 -0.36 10.04 14.07
C ALA A 44 0.13 11.04 13.01
N TRP A 45 -0.79 11.61 12.23
CA TRP A 45 -0.49 12.59 11.20
C TRP A 45 0.15 13.87 11.76
N VAL A 46 -0.40 14.43 12.84
CA VAL A 46 0.16 15.63 13.50
C VAL A 46 1.56 15.35 14.04
N THR A 47 1.76 14.23 14.72
CA THR A 47 3.08 13.83 15.24
C THR A 47 4.10 13.69 14.11
N LEU A 48 3.74 13.01 13.02
CA LEU A 48 4.63 12.84 11.87
C LEU A 48 4.91 14.18 11.17
N MET A 49 3.94 15.10 11.10
CA MET A 49 4.17 16.45 10.59
C MET A 49 5.16 17.24 11.45
N LEU A 50 5.05 17.14 12.77
CA LEU A 50 6.01 17.76 13.69
C LEU A 50 7.41 17.15 13.52
N VAL A 51 7.52 15.83 13.40
CA VAL A 51 8.81 15.16 13.14
C VAL A 51 9.41 15.62 11.81
N ALA A 52 8.61 15.71 10.74
CA ALA A 52 9.05 16.18 9.44
C ALA A 52 9.53 17.64 9.49
N ALA A 53 8.75 18.54 10.10
CA ALA A 53 9.10 19.95 10.23
C ALA A 53 10.35 20.15 11.11
N THR A 54 10.44 19.46 12.25
CA THR A 54 11.61 19.56 13.16
C THR A 54 12.87 19.02 12.50
N SER A 55 12.80 17.84 11.86
CA SER A 55 13.96 17.25 11.17
C SER A 55 14.44 18.11 9.99
N ALA A 56 13.53 18.82 9.30
CA ALA A 56 13.87 19.72 8.22
C ALA A 56 14.73 20.92 8.66
N ILE A 57 14.68 21.32 9.94
CA ILE A 57 15.54 22.39 10.49
C ILE A 57 17.02 22.04 10.35
N PHE A 58 17.37 20.76 10.35
CA PHE A 58 18.75 20.27 10.29
C PHE A 58 19.20 19.86 8.88
N ILE A 59 18.31 19.92 7.89
CA ILE A 59 18.65 19.64 6.51
C ILE A 59 19.16 20.94 5.88
N ARG A 60 20.30 20.87 5.19
CA ARG A 60 20.93 22.02 4.54
C ARG A 60 21.22 21.69 3.08
N ASP A 61 21.02 22.65 2.21
CA ASP A 61 21.36 22.52 0.79
C ASP A 61 22.04 23.81 0.30
N PHE A 62 23.32 23.69 -0.06
CA PHE A 62 24.15 24.80 -0.50
C PHE A 62 24.20 24.94 -2.03
N HIS A 63 23.61 24.02 -2.79
CA HIS A 63 23.68 24.01 -4.26
C HIS A 63 22.59 24.86 -4.93
N LEU A 64 21.52 25.15 -4.20
CA LEU A 64 20.42 26.01 -4.66
C LEU A 64 20.50 27.38 -3.99
N PRO A 65 19.82 28.42 -4.50
CA PRO A 65 19.74 29.71 -3.83
C PRO A 65 19.33 29.55 -2.36
N ASN A 66 20.23 29.94 -1.46
CA ASN A 66 20.13 29.67 -0.03
C ASN A 66 20.71 30.81 0.81
N ILE A 67 20.27 30.86 2.07
CA ILE A 67 20.87 31.69 3.12
C ILE A 67 21.39 30.73 4.18
N ASN A 68 22.71 30.61 4.33
CA ASN A 68 23.35 29.67 5.28
C ASN A 68 22.84 28.21 5.14
N GLY A 69 22.64 27.75 3.91
CA GLY A 69 22.13 26.42 3.58
C GLY A 69 20.62 26.25 3.73
N PHE A 70 19.88 27.27 4.16
CA PHE A 70 18.42 27.30 4.12
C PHE A 70 17.94 27.78 2.75
N THR A 71 17.32 26.87 2.00
CA THR A 71 16.65 27.17 0.72
C THR A 71 15.19 27.58 0.97
N LEU A 72 14.52 28.15 -0.05
CA LEU A 72 13.14 28.64 0.01
C LEU A 72 12.13 27.64 0.62
N ILE A 73 12.32 26.33 0.41
CA ILE A 73 11.45 25.28 0.96
C ILE A 73 11.41 25.26 2.50
N HIS A 74 12.43 25.78 3.18
CA HIS A 74 12.48 25.83 4.65
C HIS A 74 11.46 26.80 5.23
N LEU A 75 10.91 27.72 4.44
CA LEU A 75 9.77 28.55 4.86
C LEU A 75 8.52 27.71 5.18
N LEU A 76 8.44 26.46 4.69
CA LEU A 76 7.37 25.55 5.07
C LEU A 76 7.42 25.16 6.55
N ILE A 77 8.58 25.22 7.20
CA ILE A 77 8.75 24.86 8.63
C ILE A 77 7.88 25.78 9.53
N PRO A 78 8.07 27.12 9.55
CA PRO A 78 7.24 27.99 10.36
C PRO A 78 5.76 27.97 9.94
N VAL A 79 5.47 27.76 8.65
CA VAL A 79 4.09 27.63 8.15
C VAL A 79 3.40 26.41 8.75
N VAL A 80 4.06 25.24 8.77
CA VAL A 80 3.51 24.00 9.34
C VAL A 80 3.25 24.18 10.84
N TYR A 81 4.20 24.71 11.61
CA TYR A 81 3.97 24.93 13.05
C TYR A 81 2.81 25.91 13.31
N SER A 82 2.79 27.05 12.61
CA SER A 82 1.76 28.09 12.81
C SER A 82 0.38 27.59 12.44
N THR A 83 0.25 26.84 11.34
CA THR A 83 -1.03 26.27 10.89
C THR A 83 -1.52 25.15 11.81
N LEU A 84 -0.64 24.33 12.37
CA LEU A 84 -1.02 23.34 13.39
C LEU A 84 -1.53 24.03 14.66
N VAL A 85 -0.83 25.04 15.17
CA VAL A 85 -1.28 25.84 16.33
C VAL A 85 -2.66 26.45 16.06
N LEU A 86 -2.84 27.08 14.90
CA LEU A 86 -4.12 27.66 14.49
C LEU A 86 -5.24 26.60 14.39
N ALA A 87 -4.95 25.43 13.83
CA ALA A 87 -5.92 24.35 13.68
C ALA A 87 -6.42 23.83 15.04
N PHE A 88 -5.54 23.71 16.04
CA PHE A 88 -5.91 23.30 17.38
C PHE A 88 -6.54 24.44 18.20
N TRP A 89 -6.15 25.69 17.95
CA TRP A 89 -6.81 26.86 18.53
C TRP A 89 -8.28 26.97 18.07
N PHE A 90 -8.55 26.75 16.78
CA PHE A 90 -9.92 26.66 16.28
C PHE A 90 -10.70 25.52 16.95
N LEU A 91 -10.07 24.36 17.12
CA LEU A 91 -10.70 23.23 17.80
C LEU A 91 -11.03 23.55 19.26
N ALA A 92 -10.11 24.19 19.99
CA ALA A 92 -10.29 24.60 21.39
C ALA A 92 -11.43 25.61 21.57
N ARG A 93 -11.67 26.47 20.56
CA ARG A 93 -12.80 27.41 20.52
C ARG A 93 -14.12 26.81 20.00
N GLY A 94 -14.17 25.50 19.76
CA GLY A 94 -15.35 24.84 19.18
C GLY A 94 -15.57 25.14 17.70
N ASN A 95 -14.66 25.86 17.03
CA ASN A 95 -14.76 26.16 15.60
C ASN A 95 -14.31 24.97 14.74
N ILE A 96 -15.19 23.99 14.58
CA ILE A 96 -14.92 22.76 13.82
C ILE A 96 -14.67 23.03 12.34
N THR A 97 -15.35 24.03 11.77
CA THR A 97 -15.16 24.43 10.36
C THR A 97 -13.76 25.01 10.15
N GLY A 98 -13.29 25.85 11.07
CA GLY A 98 -11.94 26.42 11.07
C GLY A 98 -10.87 25.34 11.21
N HIS A 99 -11.01 24.44 12.19
CA HIS A 99 -10.12 23.28 12.36
C HIS A 99 -10.06 22.46 11.06
N ARG A 100 -11.22 22.12 10.49
CA ARG A 100 -11.32 21.32 9.26
C ARG A 100 -10.62 21.99 8.08
N LYS A 101 -10.94 23.27 7.80
CA LYS A 101 -10.36 24.01 6.67
C LYS A 101 -8.84 24.14 6.83
N THR A 102 -8.36 24.42 8.03
CA THR A 102 -6.93 24.57 8.31
C THR A 102 -6.18 23.25 8.14
N MET A 103 -6.70 22.14 8.68
CA MET A 103 -6.09 20.82 8.54
C MET A 103 -6.10 20.32 7.08
N GLN A 104 -7.20 20.53 6.35
CA GLN A 104 -7.29 20.18 4.93
C GLN A 104 -6.34 21.02 4.08
N GLY A 105 -6.30 22.33 4.33
CA GLY A 105 -5.40 23.26 3.66
C GLY A 105 -3.94 22.91 3.90
N LEU A 106 -3.57 22.58 5.14
CA LEU A 106 -2.22 22.12 5.47
C LEU A 106 -1.88 20.80 4.77
N TYR A 107 -2.78 19.82 4.75
CA TYR A 107 -2.53 18.55 4.06
C TYR A 107 -2.35 18.73 2.55
N VAL A 108 -3.28 19.44 1.89
CA VAL A 108 -3.21 19.68 0.44
C VAL A 108 -2.01 20.55 0.09
N GLY A 109 -1.78 21.62 0.84
CA GLY A 109 -0.65 22.52 0.67
C GLY A 109 0.69 21.80 0.85
N ALA A 110 0.84 20.99 1.90
CA ALA A 110 2.06 20.20 2.10
C ALA A 110 2.28 19.20 0.95
N CYS A 111 1.26 18.46 0.54
CA CYS A 111 1.39 17.50 -0.56
C CYS A 111 1.74 18.16 -1.90
N LEU A 112 1.10 19.29 -2.24
CA LEU A 112 1.33 19.98 -3.51
C LEU A 112 2.60 20.81 -3.50
N VAL A 113 2.78 21.65 -2.48
CA VAL A 113 3.90 22.60 -2.42
C VAL A 113 5.19 21.86 -2.11
N ALA A 114 5.24 21.07 -1.03
CA ALA A 114 6.45 20.31 -0.71
C ALA A 114 6.74 19.25 -1.80
N GLY A 115 5.70 18.60 -2.35
CA GLY A 115 5.81 17.71 -3.50
C GLY A 115 6.43 18.40 -4.73
N ALA A 116 5.94 19.57 -5.12
CA ALA A 116 6.51 20.33 -6.22
C ALA A 116 7.97 20.75 -5.96
N PHE A 117 8.26 21.28 -4.77
CA PHE A 117 9.63 21.70 -4.41
C PHE A 117 10.61 20.53 -4.35
N THR A 118 10.16 19.33 -3.97
CA THR A 118 11.00 18.12 -3.97
C THR A 118 11.27 17.59 -5.38
N LEU A 119 10.37 17.86 -6.33
CA LEU A 119 10.53 17.50 -7.74
C LEU A 119 11.29 18.55 -8.58
N LEU A 120 11.65 19.71 -8.01
CA LEU A 120 12.44 20.71 -8.74
C LEU A 120 13.79 20.13 -9.22
N PRO A 121 14.27 20.51 -10.43
CA PRO A 121 15.59 20.16 -10.90
C PRO A 121 16.68 20.54 -9.89
N GLY A 122 17.67 19.67 -9.69
CA GLY A 122 18.71 19.84 -8.67
C GLY A 122 18.36 19.24 -7.31
N ARG A 123 17.11 18.85 -7.06
CA ARG A 123 16.72 18.06 -5.88
C ARG A 123 16.76 16.56 -6.19
N PHE A 124 16.97 15.75 -5.15
CA PHE A 124 17.09 14.29 -5.30
C PHE A 124 15.91 13.64 -6.04
N LEU A 125 14.67 13.88 -5.59
CA LEU A 125 13.48 13.30 -6.23
C LEU A 125 13.22 13.90 -7.62
N GLY A 126 13.51 15.19 -7.84
CA GLY A 126 13.44 15.80 -9.17
C GLY A 126 14.40 15.16 -10.17
N ASN A 127 15.66 14.96 -9.79
CA ASN A 127 16.65 14.31 -10.64
C ASN A 127 16.30 12.83 -10.92
N LEU A 128 15.73 12.14 -9.93
CA LEU A 128 15.23 10.77 -10.07
C LEU A 128 14.07 10.70 -11.06
N VAL A 129 13.00 11.45 -10.80
CA VAL A 129 11.74 11.36 -11.55
C VAL A 129 11.84 12.06 -12.90
N LEU A 130 12.25 13.33 -12.94
CA LEU A 130 12.28 14.11 -14.17
C LEU A 130 13.49 13.76 -15.03
N GLY A 131 14.64 13.48 -14.40
CA GLY A 131 15.89 13.18 -15.09
C GLY A 131 15.99 11.71 -15.49
N GLN A 132 16.25 10.83 -14.52
CA GLN A 132 16.53 9.41 -14.78
C GLN A 132 15.34 8.65 -15.36
N TRP A 133 14.14 8.86 -14.82
CA TRP A 133 12.96 8.10 -15.23
C TRP A 133 12.28 8.66 -16.48
N LEU A 134 12.06 9.98 -16.53
CA LEU A 134 11.31 10.60 -17.63
C LEU A 134 12.19 11.21 -18.72
N GLY A 135 13.49 11.41 -18.48
CA GLY A 135 14.41 12.00 -19.47
C GLY A 135 14.13 13.47 -19.82
N LEU A 136 13.34 14.17 -19.00
CA LEU A 136 12.86 15.54 -19.27
C LEU A 136 13.88 16.63 -18.93
N ILE A 137 14.86 16.32 -18.08
CA ILE A 137 15.93 17.24 -17.72
C ILE A 137 17.29 16.56 -17.91
N SER A 138 18.26 17.29 -18.47
CA SER A 138 19.60 16.77 -18.69
C SER A 138 20.30 16.49 -17.35
N LEU A 139 20.81 15.26 -17.20
CA LEU A 139 21.60 14.83 -16.05
C LEU A 139 23.02 15.43 -16.11
N THR A 140 23.16 16.75 -15.95
CA THR A 140 24.46 17.32 -15.51
C THR A 140 24.73 17.01 -14.03
N TYR A 141 23.72 16.46 -13.33
CA TYR A 141 23.88 15.88 -12.00
C TYR A 141 24.55 14.51 -12.09
N GLN A 142 25.86 14.47 -11.87
CA GLN A 142 26.56 13.25 -11.47
C GLN A 142 26.12 12.91 -10.04
N PRO A 143 25.37 11.83 -9.81
CA PRO A 143 25.04 11.43 -8.45
C PRO A 143 26.35 11.22 -7.67
N PRO A 144 26.44 11.66 -6.40
CA PRO A 144 27.64 11.45 -5.60
C PRO A 144 28.00 9.96 -5.58
N GLN A 145 29.29 9.64 -5.62
CA GLN A 145 29.82 8.27 -5.74
C GLN A 145 29.31 7.29 -4.67
N ARG A 146 28.70 7.79 -3.58
CA ARG A 146 28.04 7.01 -2.52
C ARG A 146 26.54 7.25 -2.48
N THR A 147 25.82 6.90 -3.54
CA THR A 147 24.36 6.81 -3.45
C THR A 147 24.00 5.69 -2.47
N PRO A 148 23.14 5.95 -1.47
CA PRO A 148 22.72 4.91 -0.52
C PRO A 148 21.97 3.80 -1.26
N MET A 149 22.13 2.55 -0.81
CA MET A 149 21.60 1.37 -1.51
C MET A 149 20.10 1.48 -1.81
N ILE A 150 19.29 2.01 -0.87
CA ILE A 150 17.85 2.22 -1.10
C ILE A 150 17.58 3.18 -2.25
N ALA A 151 18.38 4.25 -2.40
CA ALA A 151 18.24 5.19 -3.50
C ALA A 151 18.57 4.50 -4.84
N GLN A 152 19.59 3.63 -4.87
CA GLN A 152 19.93 2.84 -6.05
C GLN A 152 18.81 1.85 -6.43
N ILE A 153 18.23 1.16 -5.44
CA ILE A 153 17.11 0.24 -5.67
C ILE A 153 15.92 1.00 -6.27
N LEU A 154 15.55 2.13 -5.67
CA LEU A 154 14.44 2.94 -6.15
C LEU A 154 14.71 3.49 -7.55
N SER A 155 15.91 4.02 -7.82
CA SER A 155 16.26 4.58 -9.13
C SER A 155 16.27 3.57 -10.25
N ASN A 156 16.73 2.35 -9.97
CA ASN A 156 16.80 1.28 -10.96
C ASN A 156 15.51 0.46 -11.05
N THR A 157 14.49 0.79 -10.23
CA THR A 157 13.17 0.16 -10.35
C THR A 157 12.47 0.69 -11.60
N PRO A 158 12.11 -0.17 -12.57
CA PRO A 158 11.45 0.27 -13.79
C PRO A 158 10.13 1.00 -13.53
N LEU A 159 9.85 2.05 -14.31
CA LEU A 159 8.65 2.89 -14.15
C LEU A 159 7.33 2.11 -14.13
N TRP A 160 7.21 1.05 -14.93
CA TRP A 160 6.00 0.23 -14.99
C TRP A 160 5.69 -0.46 -13.65
N VAL A 161 6.68 -0.72 -12.80
CA VAL A 161 6.49 -1.31 -11.46
C VAL A 161 5.74 -0.33 -10.56
N TRP A 162 6.03 0.96 -10.65
CA TRP A 162 5.30 2.00 -9.91
C TRP A 162 3.88 2.17 -10.42
N GLY A 163 3.68 2.13 -11.74
CA GLY A 163 2.35 2.09 -12.35
C GLY A 163 1.54 0.88 -11.89
N LEU A 164 2.17 -0.29 -11.84
CA LEU A 164 1.57 -1.52 -11.31
C LEU A 164 1.21 -1.35 -9.82
N LEU A 165 2.12 -0.85 -8.98
CA LEU A 165 1.85 -0.60 -7.56
C LEU A 165 0.64 0.33 -7.38
N ALA A 166 0.60 1.44 -8.11
CA ALA A 166 -0.52 2.38 -8.08
C ALA A 166 -1.84 1.70 -8.49
N GLY A 167 -1.82 0.93 -9.60
CA GLY A 167 -2.98 0.16 -10.05
C GLY A 167 -3.45 -0.87 -9.02
N LEU A 168 -2.52 -1.59 -8.37
CA LEU A 168 -2.82 -2.56 -7.33
C LEU A 168 -3.33 -1.91 -6.04
N LEU A 169 -2.84 -0.72 -5.68
CA LEU A 169 -3.38 0.08 -4.57
C LEU A 169 -4.83 0.49 -4.86
N VAL A 170 -5.13 0.98 -6.07
CA VAL A 170 -6.50 1.32 -6.50
C VAL A 170 -7.39 0.08 -6.49
N LEU A 171 -6.91 -1.03 -7.05
CA LEU A 171 -7.61 -2.31 -7.07
C LEU A 171 -7.90 -2.78 -5.65
N GLY A 172 -6.90 -2.81 -4.77
CA GLY A 172 -7.03 -3.23 -3.38
C GLY A 172 -7.97 -2.33 -2.56
N LEU A 173 -7.85 -1.01 -2.71
CA LEU A 173 -8.77 -0.04 -2.10
C LEU A 173 -10.21 -0.21 -2.63
N SER A 174 -10.40 -0.53 -3.90
CA SER A 174 -11.75 -0.82 -4.42
C SER A 174 -12.37 -2.05 -3.76
N GLN A 175 -11.55 -3.02 -3.30
CA GLN A 175 -12.04 -4.19 -2.57
C GLN A 175 -12.61 -3.87 -1.18
N THR A 176 -12.31 -2.68 -0.63
CA THR A 176 -12.85 -2.20 0.65
C THR A 176 -14.29 -1.71 0.57
N ARG A 177 -14.84 -1.62 -0.66
CA ARG A 177 -16.23 -1.24 -0.92
C ARG A 177 -17.06 -2.47 -1.29
N SER A 178 -18.35 -2.40 -0.96
CA SER A 178 -19.31 -3.43 -1.35
C SER A 178 -19.46 -3.47 -2.87
N ARG A 179 -19.50 -4.66 -3.46
CA ARG A 179 -19.57 -4.85 -4.92
C ARG A 179 -20.23 -6.17 -5.28
N GLY A 180 -20.85 -6.19 -6.46
CA GLY A 180 -21.30 -7.41 -7.13
C GLY A 180 -20.15 -8.06 -7.91
N VAL A 181 -19.98 -9.38 -7.81
CA VAL A 181 -18.96 -10.13 -8.56
C VAL A 181 -19.57 -11.42 -9.09
N SER A 182 -19.32 -11.73 -10.37
CA SER A 182 -19.78 -12.99 -10.98
C SER A 182 -19.09 -14.21 -10.38
N MET A 183 -19.83 -15.32 -10.30
CA MET A 183 -19.30 -16.60 -9.80
C MET A 183 -18.09 -17.09 -10.62
N VAL A 184 -18.12 -16.91 -11.95
CA VAL A 184 -17.02 -17.29 -12.85
C VAL A 184 -15.73 -16.55 -12.52
N ARG A 185 -15.81 -15.23 -12.28
CA ARG A 185 -14.63 -14.44 -11.91
C ARG A 185 -14.08 -14.86 -10.54
N ILE A 186 -14.94 -15.21 -9.59
CA ILE A 186 -14.52 -15.73 -8.28
C ILE A 186 -13.79 -17.07 -8.43
N ALA A 187 -14.24 -17.95 -9.32
CA ALA A 187 -13.64 -19.27 -9.54
C ALA A 187 -12.33 -19.23 -10.35
N LEU A 188 -12.28 -18.46 -11.44
CA LEU A 188 -11.12 -18.45 -12.35
C LEU A 188 -9.90 -17.69 -11.79
N LEU A 189 -10.15 -16.60 -11.07
CA LEU A 189 -9.08 -15.73 -10.55
C LEU A 189 -8.05 -16.49 -9.67
N PRO A 190 -8.44 -17.27 -8.64
CA PRO A 190 -7.46 -18.01 -7.82
C PRO A 190 -6.69 -19.07 -8.61
N ILE A 191 -7.27 -19.66 -9.66
CA ILE A 191 -6.57 -20.60 -10.54
C ILE A 191 -5.46 -19.87 -11.29
N GLY A 192 -5.78 -18.74 -11.92
CA GLY A 192 -4.80 -17.92 -12.62
C GLY A 192 -3.69 -17.42 -11.70
N LEU A 193 -4.02 -16.96 -10.49
CA LEU A 193 -3.02 -16.56 -9.50
C LEU A 193 -2.18 -17.72 -8.99
N GLY A 194 -2.78 -18.89 -8.76
CA GLY A 194 -2.05 -20.09 -8.37
C GLY A 194 -1.04 -20.52 -9.45
N ALA A 195 -1.46 -20.51 -10.71
CA ALA A 195 -0.58 -20.79 -11.84
C ALA A 195 0.55 -19.75 -11.97
N PHE A 196 0.23 -18.44 -11.86
CA PHE A 196 1.23 -17.38 -11.89
C PHE A 196 2.21 -17.46 -10.71
N SER A 197 1.71 -17.82 -9.52
CA SER A 197 2.53 -18.05 -8.34
C SER A 197 3.49 -19.23 -8.56
N LEU A 198 3.00 -20.35 -9.07
CA LEU A 198 3.80 -21.54 -9.36
C LEU A 198 4.85 -21.25 -10.43
N TYR A 199 4.46 -20.62 -11.54
CA TYR A 199 5.38 -20.17 -12.58
C TYR A 199 6.48 -19.26 -11.99
N GLY A 200 6.11 -18.33 -11.11
CA GLY A 200 7.06 -17.45 -10.44
C GLY A 200 8.04 -18.18 -9.50
N THR A 201 7.61 -19.25 -8.83
CA THR A 201 8.48 -20.10 -8.02
C THR A 201 9.45 -20.88 -8.90
N VAL A 202 8.93 -21.53 -9.95
CA VAL A 202 9.72 -22.37 -10.88
C VAL A 202 10.73 -21.53 -11.65
N SER A 203 10.34 -20.36 -12.14
CA SER A 203 11.25 -19.46 -12.87
C SER A 203 12.35 -18.86 -11.98
N ALA A 204 12.08 -18.65 -10.69
CA ALA A 204 13.06 -18.07 -9.77
C ALA A 204 14.04 -19.11 -9.19
N PHE A 205 13.54 -20.30 -8.85
CA PHE A 205 14.27 -21.30 -8.05
C PHE A 205 14.36 -22.69 -8.71
N GLY A 206 13.77 -22.88 -9.89
CA GLY A 206 13.66 -24.18 -10.55
C GLY A 206 12.53 -25.05 -9.97
N ALA A 207 12.43 -26.28 -10.48
CA ALA A 207 11.36 -27.23 -10.14
C ALA A 207 11.78 -28.26 -9.07
N ALA A 208 12.66 -27.86 -8.13
CA ALA A 208 13.11 -28.76 -7.07
C ALA A 208 11.91 -29.29 -6.24
N PRO A 209 11.77 -30.62 -6.05
CA PRO A 209 10.59 -31.21 -5.41
C PRO A 209 10.30 -30.65 -4.01
N VAL A 210 11.35 -30.37 -3.22
CA VAL A 210 11.21 -29.81 -1.87
C VAL A 210 10.63 -28.38 -1.89
N VAL A 211 10.99 -27.57 -2.89
CA VAL A 211 10.49 -26.20 -3.07
C VAL A 211 9.02 -26.23 -3.47
N LEU A 212 8.68 -27.05 -4.47
CA LEU A 212 7.30 -27.22 -4.91
C LEU A 212 6.41 -27.85 -3.84
N GLY A 213 6.95 -28.82 -3.09
CA GLY A 213 6.30 -29.44 -1.95
C GLY A 213 6.00 -28.43 -0.85
N SER A 214 6.95 -27.54 -0.51
CA SER A 214 6.72 -26.49 0.50
C SER A 214 5.65 -25.49 0.07
N TRP A 215 5.65 -25.07 -1.20
CA TRP A 215 4.62 -24.20 -1.78
C TRP A 215 3.24 -24.86 -1.73
N LEU A 216 3.15 -26.11 -2.16
CA LEU A 216 1.89 -26.86 -2.21
C LEU A 216 1.36 -27.13 -0.80
N ALA A 217 2.21 -27.56 0.13
CA ALA A 217 1.83 -27.87 1.51
C ALA A 217 1.28 -26.62 2.22
N ALA A 218 1.98 -25.49 2.12
CA ALA A 218 1.53 -24.22 2.69
C ALA A 218 0.22 -23.74 2.03
N GLY A 219 0.12 -23.83 0.70
CA GLY A 219 -1.10 -23.47 -0.03
C GLY A 219 -2.30 -24.33 0.35
N ALA A 220 -2.14 -25.65 0.39
CA ALA A 220 -3.20 -26.57 0.79
C ALA A 220 -3.64 -26.34 2.25
N LEU A 221 -2.69 -26.19 3.17
CA LEU A 221 -2.98 -25.93 4.58
C LEU A 221 -3.81 -24.66 4.75
N LEU A 222 -3.39 -23.54 4.16
CA LEU A 222 -4.10 -22.28 4.30
C LEU A 222 -5.43 -22.26 3.54
N LEU A 223 -5.53 -22.96 2.41
CA LEU A 223 -6.81 -23.16 1.72
C LEU A 223 -7.79 -23.87 2.64
N LEU A 224 -7.41 -25.00 3.22
CA LEU A 224 -8.25 -25.78 4.12
C LEU A 224 -8.68 -24.94 5.32
N ILE A 225 -7.73 -24.31 6.03
CA ILE A 225 -8.04 -23.44 7.19
C ILE A 225 -9.07 -22.36 6.79
N VAL A 226 -8.83 -21.64 5.69
CA VAL A 226 -9.69 -20.52 5.28
C VAL A 226 -11.08 -20.98 4.83
N THR A 227 -11.20 -22.17 4.24
CA THR A 227 -12.50 -22.74 3.88
C THR A 227 -13.37 -23.08 5.09
N GLN A 228 -12.76 -23.40 6.22
CA GLN A 228 -13.47 -23.68 7.48
C GLN A 228 -13.88 -22.41 8.24
N LEU A 229 -13.34 -21.24 7.88
CA LEU A 229 -13.69 -19.98 8.52
C LEU A 229 -15.08 -19.49 8.08
N PRO A 230 -15.88 -18.91 9.00
CA PRO A 230 -17.20 -18.38 8.67
C PRO A 230 -17.14 -17.31 7.58
N LEU A 231 -18.19 -17.26 6.76
CA LEU A 231 -18.34 -16.22 5.77
C LEU A 231 -18.59 -14.86 6.46
N PRO A 232 -18.04 -13.75 5.93
CA PRO A 232 -18.34 -12.43 6.44
C PRO A 232 -19.85 -12.15 6.43
N SER A 233 -20.35 -11.48 7.46
CA SER A 233 -21.75 -11.04 7.49
C SER A 233 -22.06 -10.13 6.30
N GLY A 234 -23.21 -10.36 5.66
CA GLY A 234 -23.67 -9.58 4.51
C GLY A 234 -23.27 -10.13 3.13
N VAL A 235 -22.63 -11.29 3.04
CA VAL A 235 -22.52 -12.02 1.76
C VAL A 235 -23.92 -12.47 1.31
N ARG A 236 -24.31 -12.10 0.09
CA ARG A 236 -25.56 -12.54 -0.54
C ARG A 236 -25.25 -13.16 -1.90
N TYR A 237 -25.89 -14.27 -2.21
CA TYR A 237 -25.81 -14.89 -3.53
C TYR A 237 -27.12 -14.68 -4.27
N ASP A 238 -27.05 -14.08 -5.46
CA ASP A 238 -28.15 -13.95 -6.39
C ASP A 238 -28.04 -15.09 -7.42
N ALA A 239 -28.90 -16.09 -7.26
CA ALA A 239 -28.95 -17.25 -8.13
C ALA A 239 -29.46 -16.93 -9.55
N ALA A 240 -30.30 -15.91 -9.71
CA ALA A 240 -30.85 -15.53 -11.01
C ALA A 240 -29.76 -14.96 -11.92
N ASN A 241 -28.91 -14.08 -11.36
CA ASN A 241 -27.82 -13.45 -12.11
C ASN A 241 -26.47 -14.16 -11.97
N ARG A 242 -26.38 -15.22 -11.14
CA ARG A 242 -25.13 -15.92 -10.76
C ARG A 242 -24.05 -14.97 -10.23
N GLN A 243 -24.46 -14.02 -9.39
CA GLN A 243 -23.58 -13.00 -8.81
C GLN A 243 -23.59 -13.02 -7.29
N PHE A 244 -22.43 -12.71 -6.71
CA PHE A 244 -22.29 -12.49 -5.28
C PHE A 244 -22.26 -11.00 -4.98
N GLN A 245 -23.09 -10.56 -4.04
CA GLN A 245 -22.92 -9.27 -3.39
C GLN A 245 -21.99 -9.45 -2.18
N LEU A 246 -20.78 -8.92 -2.29
CA LEU A 246 -19.75 -9.06 -1.28
C LEU A 246 -19.61 -7.76 -0.47
N PRO A 247 -19.54 -7.84 0.87
CA PRO A 247 -19.19 -6.70 1.69
C PRO A 247 -17.73 -6.29 1.46
N GLY A 248 -17.44 -5.01 1.67
CA GLY A 248 -16.08 -4.49 1.61
C GLY A 248 -15.14 -5.17 2.61
N SER A 249 -13.90 -5.47 2.20
CA SER A 249 -12.91 -6.13 3.05
C SER A 249 -11.50 -5.58 2.82
N TRP A 250 -10.74 -5.41 3.91
CA TRP A 250 -9.31 -5.05 3.86
C TRP A 250 -8.38 -6.24 3.61
N VAL A 251 -8.86 -7.48 3.79
CA VAL A 251 -8.03 -8.67 3.61
C VAL A 251 -7.49 -8.78 2.17
N PRO A 252 -8.30 -8.61 1.11
CA PRO A 252 -7.78 -8.60 -0.26
C PRO A 252 -6.71 -7.53 -0.51
N MET A 253 -6.87 -6.33 0.07
CA MET A 253 -5.85 -5.27 -0.02
C MET A 253 -4.54 -5.73 0.61
N ALA A 254 -4.58 -6.30 1.82
CA ALA A 254 -3.40 -6.81 2.51
C ALA A 254 -2.73 -7.95 1.71
N LEU A 255 -3.50 -8.85 1.10
CA LEU A 255 -2.97 -9.94 0.27
C LEU A 255 -2.33 -9.41 -1.01
N ILE A 256 -3.00 -8.51 -1.73
CA ILE A 256 -2.46 -7.91 -2.97
C ILE A 256 -1.14 -7.18 -2.68
N MET A 257 -1.11 -6.38 -1.61
CA MET A 257 0.11 -5.68 -1.19
C MET A 257 1.19 -6.62 -0.68
N GLY A 258 0.82 -7.65 0.09
CA GLY A 258 1.76 -8.68 0.54
C GLY A 258 2.44 -9.39 -0.62
N ILE A 259 1.67 -9.85 -1.61
CA ILE A 259 2.20 -10.51 -2.82
C ILE A 259 3.13 -9.56 -3.58
N PHE A 260 2.71 -8.31 -3.81
CA PHE A 260 3.53 -7.33 -4.51
C PHE A 260 4.85 -7.07 -3.79
N LEU A 261 4.81 -6.79 -2.49
CA LEU A 261 5.99 -6.50 -1.68
C LEU A 261 6.95 -7.69 -1.64
N THR A 262 6.44 -8.91 -1.45
CA THR A 262 7.28 -10.11 -1.50
C THR A 262 7.94 -10.27 -2.86
N LYS A 263 7.18 -10.14 -3.96
CA LYS A 263 7.72 -10.24 -5.32
C LYS A 263 8.78 -9.18 -5.60
N TYR A 264 8.53 -7.94 -5.17
CA TYR A 264 9.47 -6.83 -5.33
C TYR A 264 10.76 -7.07 -4.54
N VAL A 265 10.65 -7.43 -3.24
CA VAL A 265 11.80 -7.72 -2.38
C VAL A 265 12.60 -8.90 -2.93
N VAL A 266 11.95 -9.99 -3.32
CA VAL A 266 12.64 -11.16 -3.92
C VAL A 266 13.36 -10.76 -5.21
N GLY A 267 12.71 -10.00 -6.09
CA GLY A 267 13.34 -9.51 -7.31
C GLY A 267 14.59 -8.68 -7.04
N VAL A 268 14.50 -7.72 -6.11
CA VAL A 268 15.64 -6.89 -5.68
C VAL A 268 16.74 -7.75 -5.05
N SER A 269 16.40 -8.65 -4.13
CA SER A 269 17.37 -9.55 -3.49
C SER A 269 18.11 -10.43 -4.49
N LEU A 270 17.43 -10.98 -5.49
CA LEU A 270 18.04 -11.85 -6.51
C LEU A 270 18.90 -11.09 -7.52
N VAL A 271 18.68 -9.78 -7.69
CA VAL A 271 19.55 -8.92 -8.52
C VAL A 271 20.80 -8.51 -7.74
N LEU A 272 20.65 -8.15 -6.46
CA LEU A 272 21.76 -7.75 -5.60
C LEU A 272 22.63 -8.93 -5.18
N HIS A 273 22.01 -10.09 -4.97
CA HIS A 273 22.64 -11.32 -4.46
C HIS A 273 22.15 -12.53 -5.26
N PRO A 274 22.63 -12.73 -6.51
CA PRO A 274 22.21 -13.87 -7.36
C PRO A 274 22.45 -15.24 -6.72
N GLU A 275 23.43 -15.34 -5.83
CA GLU A 275 23.75 -16.52 -5.03
C GLU A 275 22.57 -17.01 -4.18
N LEU A 276 21.65 -16.11 -3.78
CA LEU A 276 20.44 -16.46 -3.03
C LEU A 276 19.57 -17.52 -3.70
N LYS A 277 19.65 -17.67 -5.03
CA LYS A 277 18.95 -18.75 -5.76
C LYS A 277 19.42 -20.13 -5.36
N LEU A 278 20.66 -20.27 -4.91
CA LEU A 278 21.29 -21.53 -4.52
C LEU A 278 21.02 -21.88 -3.05
N HIS A 279 20.59 -20.92 -2.23
CA HIS A 279 20.33 -21.14 -0.81
C HIS A 279 18.96 -21.81 -0.60
N ALA A 280 18.98 -23.07 -0.15
CA ALA A 280 17.77 -23.86 0.11
C ALA A 280 16.79 -23.13 1.04
N ASN A 281 17.26 -22.59 2.18
CA ASN A 281 16.41 -21.87 3.13
C ASN A 281 15.69 -20.67 2.51
N PHE A 282 16.37 -19.93 1.63
CA PHE A 282 15.77 -18.78 0.95
C PHE A 282 14.67 -19.25 -0.02
N SER A 283 14.97 -20.21 -0.89
CA SER A 283 13.99 -20.75 -1.84
C SER A 283 12.76 -21.35 -1.14
N LEU A 284 12.96 -22.09 -0.04
CA LEU A 284 11.88 -22.70 0.74
C LEU A 284 11.02 -21.64 1.45
N ALA A 285 11.63 -20.63 2.05
CA ALA A 285 10.89 -19.55 2.71
C ALA A 285 10.01 -18.78 1.71
N ILE A 286 10.55 -18.44 0.54
CA ILE A 286 9.80 -17.71 -0.49
C ILE A 286 8.70 -18.60 -1.12
N ALA A 287 9.00 -19.87 -1.41
CA ALA A 287 8.00 -20.80 -1.93
C ALA A 287 6.85 -21.04 -0.95
N THR A 288 7.17 -21.22 0.33
CA THR A 288 6.18 -21.32 1.42
C THR A 288 5.30 -20.06 1.48
N LEU A 289 5.91 -18.88 1.44
CA LEU A 289 5.18 -17.60 1.50
C LEU A 289 4.25 -17.40 0.29
N TYR A 290 4.70 -17.75 -0.92
CA TYR A 290 3.85 -17.78 -2.11
C TYR A 290 2.72 -18.81 -2.01
N GLY A 291 2.98 -19.95 -1.38
CA GLY A 291 1.97 -20.95 -1.05
C GLY A 291 0.90 -20.39 -0.11
N VAL A 292 1.30 -19.77 1.00
CA VAL A 292 0.41 -19.10 1.97
C VAL A 292 -0.52 -18.11 1.28
N PHE A 293 0.02 -17.18 0.46
CA PHE A 293 -0.81 -16.21 -0.25
C PHE A 293 -1.81 -16.88 -1.20
N SER A 294 -1.36 -17.88 -1.97
CA SER A 294 -2.20 -18.62 -2.92
C SER A 294 -3.31 -19.39 -2.19
N GLY A 295 -2.99 -20.05 -1.07
CA GLY A 295 -3.93 -20.80 -0.25
C GLY A 295 -5.01 -19.92 0.37
N ILE A 296 -4.64 -18.76 0.93
CA ILE A 296 -5.63 -17.82 1.49
C ILE A 296 -6.55 -17.29 0.38
N PHE A 297 -6.01 -16.94 -0.78
CA PHE A 297 -6.82 -16.40 -1.89
C PHE A 297 -7.78 -17.47 -2.44
N ALA A 298 -7.28 -18.69 -2.67
CA ALA A 298 -8.06 -19.82 -3.15
C ALA A 298 -9.12 -20.27 -2.14
N GLY A 299 -8.78 -20.40 -0.86
CA GLY A 299 -9.74 -20.77 0.18
C GLY A 299 -10.90 -19.77 0.32
N ARG A 300 -10.61 -18.47 0.17
CA ARG A 300 -11.64 -17.42 0.17
C ARG A 300 -12.59 -17.50 -1.02
N ALA A 301 -12.08 -17.87 -2.19
CA ALA A 301 -12.89 -18.07 -3.37
C ALA A 301 -13.71 -19.36 -3.28
N LEU A 302 -13.07 -20.45 -2.86
CA LEU A 302 -13.68 -21.78 -2.77
C LEU A 302 -14.88 -21.78 -1.82
N ARG A 303 -14.78 -21.18 -0.63
CA ARG A 303 -15.93 -21.09 0.29
C ARG A 303 -17.14 -20.33 -0.29
N LEU A 304 -16.92 -19.38 -1.20
CA LEU A 304 -18.01 -18.69 -1.91
C LEU A 304 -18.59 -19.60 -2.99
N VAL A 305 -17.75 -20.28 -3.77
CA VAL A 305 -18.21 -21.27 -4.76
C VAL A 305 -19.01 -22.38 -4.07
N LEU A 306 -18.52 -22.93 -2.96
CA LEU A 306 -19.22 -23.94 -2.16
C LEU A 306 -20.57 -23.43 -1.63
N LEU A 307 -20.70 -22.14 -1.30
CA LEU A 307 -21.98 -21.54 -0.92
C LEU A 307 -22.96 -21.53 -2.10
N ALA A 308 -22.52 -21.16 -3.31
CA ALA A 308 -23.37 -21.17 -4.50
C ALA A 308 -23.82 -22.58 -4.92
N LEU A 309 -23.07 -23.61 -4.55
CA LEU A 309 -23.41 -25.01 -4.83
C LEU A 309 -24.38 -25.61 -3.80
N ARG A 310 -24.69 -24.92 -2.70
CA ARG A 310 -25.67 -25.43 -1.73
C ARG A 310 -27.08 -25.41 -2.35
N PRO A 311 -27.85 -26.50 -2.24
CA PRO A 311 -29.25 -26.50 -2.65
C PRO A 311 -30.01 -25.34 -2.01
N ALA A 312 -30.83 -24.63 -2.78
CA ALA A 312 -31.76 -23.66 -2.20
C ALA A 312 -32.64 -24.40 -1.20
N ALA A 313 -32.77 -23.89 0.03
CA ALA A 313 -33.73 -24.43 0.98
C ALA A 313 -35.11 -24.43 0.31
N VAL A 314 -35.76 -25.59 0.24
CA VAL A 314 -37.13 -25.71 -0.23
C VAL A 314 -37.99 -24.77 0.63
N PRO A 315 -38.78 -23.84 0.06
CA PRO A 315 -39.68 -23.03 0.85
C PRO A 315 -40.57 -23.97 1.66
N SER A 316 -40.61 -23.80 2.98
CA SER A 316 -41.57 -24.51 3.83
C SER A 316 -42.96 -24.25 3.27
N LEU A 317 -43.62 -25.29 2.76
CA LEU A 317 -45.01 -25.20 2.31
C LEU A 317 -45.84 -24.59 3.45
N PRO A 318 -46.78 -23.68 3.16
CA PRO A 318 -47.68 -23.19 4.18
C PRO A 318 -48.38 -24.39 4.81
N VAL A 319 -48.20 -24.56 6.12
CA VAL A 319 -49.00 -25.52 6.90
C VAL A 319 -50.44 -25.04 6.78
N LEU A 320 -51.21 -25.65 5.89
CA LEU A 320 -52.66 -25.52 5.88
C LEU A 320 -53.14 -26.22 7.15
N ASN A 321 -53.40 -25.44 8.19
CA ASN A 321 -54.17 -25.91 9.34
C ASN A 321 -55.58 -26.21 8.83
N VAL A 322 -55.88 -27.50 8.68
CA VAL A 322 -57.24 -28.04 8.48
C VAL A 322 -57.81 -28.41 9.84
#